data_AF-A0A2E9L9F2-F1
#
_entry.id   AF-A0A2E9L9F2-F1
#
_cell.length_a   1.000
_cell.length_b   1.000
_cell.length_c   1.000
_cell.angle_alpha   90.00
_cell.angle_beta   90.00
_cell.angle_gamma   90.00
#
_symmetry.space_group_name_H-M   'P 1'
#
loop_
_entity.id
_entity.type
_entity.pdbx_description
1 polymer ?
#
loop_
_entity_poly.entity_id
_entity_poly.type
_entity_poly.pdbx_seq_one_letter_code
_entity_poly.pdbx_strand_id
1 'polypeptide(L)'
;MDINERREALRARVRSKLSGEEEEPEELVVQASEVQAATTQGEELLLIDDSNGLLALASSLIFIGSVLGIITGLLLLQGNPAELLNNTLESDDAVEVYGIVLEAASGDSMEGVQIQLIEEGSGNLILETQTNSYGYYSFENVPSESHILRVSMDSYMTVERTFTPDSATQAPFTLTEGNGTVEEDFRQSNSGWSLENAVALSTGIALVTILAGVVGLKAAVDTRSAMNYRRTQYLAGFALFSRGFIVFGPFLILCGMGLMILARDEFQASEVE
;
A
#
# COMPACT_ATOMS: atom_id res chain seq x y z
N MET A 1 47.18 -36.00 60.75
CA MET A 1 46.75 -37.23 60.06
C MET A 1 47.92 -38.21 60.17
N ASP A 2 47.71 -39.29 60.90
CA ASP A 2 48.76 -40.24 61.28
C ASP A 2 49.21 -41.06 60.05
N ILE A 3 50.52 -41.30 59.90
CA ILE A 3 51.11 -42.00 58.74
C ILE A 3 50.63 -43.45 58.67
N ASN A 4 50.22 -44.03 59.80
CA ASN A 4 49.72 -45.40 59.87
C ASN A 4 48.33 -45.56 59.21
N GLU A 5 47.47 -44.55 59.30
CA GLU A 5 46.11 -44.57 58.76
C GLU A 5 46.11 -44.53 57.21
N ARG A 6 47.03 -43.76 56.61
CA ARG A 6 47.24 -43.74 55.14
C ARG A 6 47.76 -45.07 54.59
N ARG A 7 48.56 -45.79 55.38
CA ARG A 7 49.14 -47.09 54.96
C ARG A 7 48.10 -48.21 54.96
N GLU A 8 47.13 -48.17 55.88
CA GLU A 8 46.00 -49.11 55.88
C GLU A 8 45.06 -48.89 54.68
N ALA A 9 44.71 -47.64 54.38
CA ALA A 9 43.86 -47.32 53.22
C ALA A 9 44.50 -47.75 51.88
N LEU A 10 45.82 -47.58 51.74
CA LEU A 10 46.56 -48.05 50.57
C LEU A 10 46.62 -49.58 50.48
N ARG A 11 46.82 -50.27 51.60
CA ARG A 11 46.85 -51.75 51.63
C ARG A 11 45.49 -52.36 51.32
N ALA A 12 44.39 -51.76 51.77
CA ALA A 12 43.04 -52.20 51.43
C ALA A 12 42.77 -52.08 49.91
N ARG A 13 43.16 -50.95 49.31
CA ARG A 13 42.96 -50.67 47.88
C ARG A 13 43.86 -51.50 46.95
N VAL A 14 45.08 -51.82 47.40
CA VAL A 14 45.96 -52.74 46.67
C VAL A 14 45.47 -54.19 46.78
N ARG A 15 44.93 -54.59 47.94
CA ARG A 15 44.36 -55.93 48.14
C ARG A 15 43.11 -56.17 47.27
N SER A 16 42.26 -55.16 47.09
CA SER A 16 41.11 -55.26 46.18
C SER A 16 41.49 -55.33 44.70
N LYS A 17 42.67 -54.81 44.32
CA LYS A 17 43.20 -54.93 42.95
C LYS A 17 44.00 -56.21 42.71
N LEU A 18 44.53 -56.83 43.77
CA LEU A 18 45.34 -58.05 43.67
C LEU A 18 44.50 -59.34 43.71
N SER A 19 43.24 -59.27 44.16
CA SER A 19 42.34 -60.43 44.27
C SER A 19 41.66 -60.85 42.95
N GLY A 20 41.89 -60.14 41.84
CA GLY A 20 41.57 -60.66 40.50
C GLY A 20 40.09 -61.00 40.28
N GLU A 21 39.17 -60.17 40.75
CA GLU A 21 37.79 -60.20 40.26
C GLU A 21 37.69 -59.22 39.08
N GLU A 22 37.99 -59.76 37.90
CA GLU A 22 37.49 -59.22 36.63
C GLU A 22 35.99 -59.52 36.58
N GLU A 23 35.16 -58.60 37.05
CA GLU A 23 33.75 -58.59 36.63
C GLU A 23 33.73 -58.17 35.16
N GLU A 24 33.36 -59.12 34.30
CA GLU A 24 33.10 -58.92 32.88
C GLU A 24 32.15 -57.73 32.67
N PRO A 25 32.25 -56.99 31.54
CA PRO A 25 31.29 -55.94 31.26
C PRO A 25 29.89 -56.56 31.25
N GLU A 26 29.06 -56.19 32.21
CA GLU A 26 27.63 -56.52 32.15
C GLU A 26 27.13 -56.07 30.78
N GLU A 27 26.72 -57.07 29.99
CA GLU A 27 25.99 -56.88 28.76
C GLU A 27 24.88 -55.87 29.05
N LEU A 28 24.90 -54.74 28.33
CA LEU A 28 23.87 -53.71 28.45
C LEU A 28 22.57 -54.31 27.88
N VAL A 29 21.89 -55.12 28.68
CA VAL A 29 20.57 -55.65 28.36
C VAL A 29 19.61 -54.50 28.52
N VAL A 30 19.49 -53.72 27.44
CA VAL A 30 18.51 -52.66 27.30
C VAL A 30 17.14 -53.30 27.49
N GLN A 31 16.55 -53.15 28.67
CA GLN A 31 15.19 -53.59 28.90
C GLN A 31 14.28 -52.76 27.99
N ALA A 32 13.48 -53.41 27.15
CA ALA A 32 12.57 -52.74 26.22
C ALA A 32 11.58 -51.78 26.93
N SER A 33 11.36 -51.98 28.23
CA SER A 33 10.60 -51.11 29.13
C SER A 33 11.27 -49.76 29.39
N GLU A 34 12.60 -49.68 29.46
CA GLU A 34 13.34 -48.43 29.70
C GLU A 34 13.46 -47.61 28.41
N VAL A 35 13.51 -48.27 27.25
CA VAL A 35 13.41 -47.61 25.94
C VAL A 35 12.01 -47.02 25.72
N GLN A 36 10.95 -47.67 26.20
CA GLN A 36 9.61 -47.10 26.18
C GLN A 36 9.50 -45.86 27.08
N ALA A 37 10.07 -45.88 28.29
CA ALA A 37 10.07 -44.74 29.19
C ALA A 37 10.88 -43.53 28.66
N ALA A 38 12.01 -43.79 28.01
CA ALA A 38 12.83 -42.74 27.37
C ALA A 38 12.21 -42.20 26.06
N THR A 39 11.48 -43.04 25.31
CA THR A 39 10.67 -42.61 24.17
C THR A 39 9.51 -41.71 24.61
N THR A 40 8.82 -42.06 25.71
CA THR A 40 7.70 -41.24 26.20
C THR A 40 8.15 -39.90 26.80
N GLN A 41 9.36 -39.79 27.38
CA GLN A 41 9.87 -38.51 27.88
C GLN A 41 10.28 -37.53 26.77
N GLY A 42 10.71 -38.05 25.60
CA GLY A 42 10.94 -37.24 24.40
C GLY A 42 9.64 -36.81 23.71
N GLU A 43 8.56 -37.58 23.90
CA GLU A 43 7.21 -37.26 23.43
C GLU A 43 6.51 -36.27 24.39
N GLU A 44 6.75 -36.37 25.69
CA GLU A 44 6.17 -35.51 26.74
C GLU A 44 6.82 -34.11 26.78
N LEU A 45 8.08 -33.94 26.37
CA LEU A 45 8.68 -32.61 26.19
C LEU A 45 8.23 -31.89 24.90
N LEU A 46 7.63 -32.63 23.97
CA LEU A 46 6.97 -32.10 22.76
C LEU A 46 5.47 -31.82 23.02
N LEU A 47 4.93 -32.38 24.10
CA LEU A 47 3.67 -31.96 24.70
C LEU A 47 3.96 -30.85 25.70
N ILE A 48 4.29 -29.67 25.17
CA ILE A 48 3.76 -28.46 25.82
C ILE A 48 2.25 -28.73 25.99
N ASP A 49 1.64 -28.15 27.01
CA ASP A 49 0.19 -27.98 27.10
C ASP A 49 -0.29 -27.21 25.83
N ASP A 50 -0.31 -27.92 24.69
CA ASP A 50 0.08 -27.43 23.35
C ASP A 50 -1.03 -26.61 22.70
N SER A 51 -2.23 -26.83 23.24
CA SER A 51 -3.46 -26.24 22.77
C SER A 51 -3.39 -24.71 22.97
N ASN A 52 -3.09 -24.28 24.20
CA ASN A 52 -2.95 -22.85 24.53
C ASN A 52 -1.86 -22.13 23.70
N GLY A 53 -0.86 -22.87 23.20
CA GLY A 53 0.22 -22.35 22.36
C GLY A 53 -0.26 -21.89 20.98
N LEU A 54 -1.13 -22.67 20.33
CA LEU A 54 -1.67 -22.36 19.00
C LEU A 54 -2.55 -21.11 19.04
N LEU A 55 -3.41 -20.97 20.06
CA LEU A 55 -4.23 -19.76 20.25
C LEU A 55 -3.38 -18.53 20.63
N ALA A 56 -2.32 -18.70 21.42
CA ALA A 56 -1.39 -17.62 21.72
C ALA A 56 -0.66 -17.14 20.46
N LEU A 57 -0.22 -18.07 19.61
CA LEU A 57 0.41 -17.77 18.32
C LEU A 57 -0.61 -17.09 17.39
N ALA A 58 -1.82 -17.64 17.25
CA ALA A 58 -2.91 -17.05 16.48
C ALA A 58 -3.24 -15.62 16.92
N SER A 59 -3.34 -15.39 18.24
CA SER A 59 -3.55 -14.07 18.83
C SER A 59 -2.42 -13.10 18.44
N SER A 60 -1.16 -13.53 18.53
CA SER A 60 -0.01 -12.69 18.15
C SER A 60 -0.03 -12.30 16.66
N LEU A 61 -0.34 -13.24 15.77
CA LEU A 61 -0.43 -13.00 14.32
C LEU A 61 -1.53 -12.00 13.97
N ILE A 62 -2.72 -12.19 14.54
CA ILE A 62 -3.87 -11.29 14.35
C ILE A 62 -3.54 -9.91 14.91
N PHE A 63 -2.93 -9.85 16.09
CA PHE A 63 -2.52 -8.60 16.72
C PHE A 63 -1.53 -7.83 15.84
N ILE A 64 -0.44 -8.47 15.42
CA ILE A 64 0.59 -7.84 14.58
C ILE A 64 -0.02 -7.36 13.26
N GLY A 65 -0.81 -8.19 12.58
CA GLY A 65 -1.45 -7.80 11.33
C GLY A 65 -2.41 -6.61 11.49
N SER A 66 -3.14 -6.58 12.61
CA SER A 66 -4.06 -5.48 12.95
C SER A 66 -3.32 -4.18 13.25
N VAL A 67 -2.21 -4.24 14.01
CA VAL A 67 -1.35 -3.09 14.31
C VAL A 67 -0.74 -2.52 13.03
N LEU A 68 -0.21 -3.37 12.14
CA LEU A 68 0.32 -2.94 10.85
C LEU A 68 -0.73 -2.19 10.04
N GLY A 69 -1.97 -2.68 10.04
CA GLY A 69 -3.08 -2.02 9.35
C GLY A 69 -3.46 -0.67 9.94
N ILE A 70 -3.46 -0.53 11.27
CA ILE A 70 -3.65 0.77 11.93
C ILE A 70 -2.54 1.75 11.54
N ILE A 71 -1.27 1.32 11.59
CA ILE A 71 -0.12 2.15 11.19
C ILE A 71 -0.29 2.62 9.75
N THR A 72 -0.63 1.73 8.82
CA THR A 72 -0.84 2.12 7.42
C THR A 72 -2.04 3.05 7.24
N GLY A 73 -3.13 2.85 7.98
CA GLY A 73 -4.27 3.76 7.96
C GLY A 73 -3.91 5.16 8.45
N LEU A 74 -3.06 5.27 9.48
CA LEU A 74 -2.54 6.55 9.95
C LEU A 74 -1.60 7.22 8.94
N LEU A 75 -0.76 6.45 8.23
CA LEU A 75 0.09 6.99 7.17
C LEU A 75 -0.72 7.57 6.01
N LEU A 76 -1.85 6.94 5.65
CA LEU A 76 -2.76 7.47 4.63
C LEU A 76 -3.39 8.82 5.02
N LEU A 77 -3.60 9.07 6.31
CA LEU A 77 -4.11 10.35 6.81
C LEU A 77 -3.04 11.45 6.83
N GLN A 78 -1.77 11.09 6.97
CA GLN A 78 -0.67 12.06 7.05
C GLN A 78 -0.20 12.55 5.67
N GLY A 79 -0.34 11.73 4.62
CA GLY A 79 -0.02 12.12 3.26
C GLY A 79 -1.18 12.83 2.58
N ASN A 80 -1.52 14.06 2.96
CA ASN A 80 -2.52 14.86 2.25
C ASN A 80 -1.98 15.27 0.87
N PRO A 81 -2.47 14.68 -0.25
CA PRO A 81 -1.95 15.00 -1.57
C PRO A 81 -2.31 16.43 -2.00
N ALA A 82 -3.38 17.01 -1.46
CA ALA A 82 -3.81 18.37 -1.82
C ALA A 82 -2.76 19.42 -1.44
N GLU A 83 -2.02 19.23 -0.35
CA GLU A 83 -0.95 20.15 0.05
C GLU A 83 0.29 20.05 -0.85
N LEU A 84 0.58 18.86 -1.37
CA LEU A 84 1.66 18.67 -2.34
C LEU A 84 1.31 19.27 -3.71
N LEU A 85 0.05 19.18 -4.11
CA LEU A 85 -0.47 19.79 -5.34
C LEU A 85 -0.56 21.32 -5.22
N ASN A 86 -1.07 21.86 -4.11
CA ASN A 86 -1.19 23.32 -3.95
C ASN A 86 0.18 24.01 -3.95
N ASN A 87 1.19 23.40 -3.33
CA ASN A 87 2.55 23.96 -3.31
C ASN A 87 3.30 23.82 -4.65
N THR A 88 2.83 23.00 -5.58
CA THR A 88 3.44 22.86 -6.91
C THR A 88 2.75 23.72 -7.97
N LEU A 89 1.48 24.07 -7.77
CA LEU A 89 0.68 24.90 -8.67
C LEU A 89 0.83 26.41 -8.45
N GLU A 90 1.45 26.86 -7.35
CA GLU A 90 1.81 28.27 -7.12
C GLU A 90 3.18 28.65 -7.74
N SER A 91 3.58 27.98 -8.82
CA SER A 91 4.70 28.44 -9.64
C SER A 91 4.10 29.42 -10.65
N ASP A 92 4.53 30.69 -10.60
CA ASP A 92 4.21 31.78 -11.54
C ASP A 92 4.86 31.51 -12.91
N ASP A 93 4.64 30.31 -13.44
CA ASP A 93 5.25 29.83 -14.66
C ASP A 93 4.43 30.40 -15.81
N ALA A 94 4.92 31.50 -16.34
CA ALA A 94 4.52 31.97 -17.65
C ALA A 94 4.94 30.91 -18.68
N VAL A 95 3.99 30.42 -19.47
CA VAL A 95 4.20 29.32 -20.42
C VAL A 95 4.44 29.88 -21.82
N GLU A 96 5.32 29.24 -22.58
CA GLU A 96 5.43 29.50 -24.02
C GLU A 96 4.35 28.69 -24.75
N VAL A 97 3.50 29.38 -25.51
CA VAL A 97 2.40 28.77 -26.25
C VAL A 97 2.75 28.79 -27.74
N TYR A 98 2.96 27.63 -28.35
CA TYR A 98 3.16 27.52 -29.80
C TYR A 98 2.11 26.62 -30.45
N GLY A 99 1.84 26.88 -31.73
CA GLY A 99 0.92 26.10 -32.52
C GLY A 99 1.12 26.28 -34.01
N ILE A 100 0.29 25.59 -34.79
CA ILE A 100 0.30 25.64 -36.26
C ILE A 100 -1.13 25.85 -36.76
N VAL A 101 -1.28 26.59 -37.86
CA VAL A 101 -2.53 26.76 -38.57
C VAL A 101 -2.47 26.06 -39.92
N LEU A 102 -3.48 25.25 -40.20
CA LEU A 102 -3.64 24.46 -41.42
C LEU A 102 -4.94 24.82 -42.13
N GLU A 103 -4.96 24.66 -43.45
CA GLU A 103 -6.17 24.76 -44.25
C GLU A 103 -6.96 23.43 -44.21
N ALA A 104 -8.28 23.49 -44.00
CA ALA A 104 -9.13 22.29 -43.87
C ALA A 104 -9.18 21.42 -45.14
N ALA A 105 -9.14 22.04 -46.32
CA ALA A 105 -9.34 21.34 -47.59
C ALA A 105 -8.08 20.62 -48.08
N SER A 106 -6.92 21.27 -47.98
CA SER A 106 -5.64 20.75 -48.46
C SER A 106 -4.80 20.09 -47.36
N GLY A 107 -4.95 20.54 -46.11
CA GLY A 107 -4.04 20.22 -45.01
C GLY A 107 -2.74 21.02 -45.05
N ASP A 108 -2.61 22.02 -45.92
CA ASP A 108 -1.40 22.83 -46.06
C ASP A 108 -1.28 23.88 -44.96
N SER A 109 -0.05 24.22 -44.59
CA SER A 109 0.25 25.30 -43.64
C SER A 109 -0.15 26.67 -44.18
N MET A 110 -0.74 27.50 -43.31
CA MET A 110 -1.23 28.83 -43.68
C MET A 110 -0.36 29.95 -43.11
N GLU A 111 0.25 30.77 -43.98
CA GLU A 111 1.03 31.96 -43.63
C GLU A 111 0.16 33.22 -43.49
N GLY A 112 0.52 34.13 -42.59
CA GLY A 112 -0.14 35.43 -42.43
C GLY A 112 -1.52 35.37 -41.76
N VAL A 113 -1.86 34.25 -41.12
CA VAL A 113 -3.08 34.11 -40.31
C VAL A 113 -2.93 34.93 -39.04
N GLN A 114 -3.96 35.72 -38.69
CA GLN A 114 -3.97 36.54 -37.49
C GLN A 114 -4.33 35.70 -36.27
N ILE A 115 -3.47 35.72 -35.25
CA ILE A 115 -3.66 35.02 -33.98
C ILE A 115 -3.71 36.05 -32.84
N GLN A 116 -4.77 36.00 -32.04
CA GLN A 116 -5.00 36.89 -30.92
C GLN A 116 -5.17 36.08 -29.64
N LEU A 117 -4.43 36.45 -28.60
CA LEU A 117 -4.59 35.92 -27.25
C LEU A 117 -5.43 36.90 -26.44
N ILE A 118 -6.58 36.45 -25.96
CA ILE A 118 -7.61 37.27 -25.31
C ILE A 118 -7.87 36.72 -23.91
N GLU A 119 -8.01 37.61 -22.93
CA GLU A 119 -8.38 37.24 -21.56
C GLU A 119 -9.85 36.80 -21.51
N GLU A 120 -10.15 35.60 -20.97
CA GLU A 120 -11.53 35.06 -20.95
C GLU A 120 -12.48 35.95 -20.13
N GLY A 121 -12.02 36.49 -19.00
CA GLY A 121 -12.86 37.23 -18.06
C GLY A 121 -13.27 38.63 -18.55
N SER A 122 -12.33 39.38 -19.13
CA SER A 122 -12.56 40.76 -19.57
C SER A 122 -12.80 40.90 -21.08
N GLY A 123 -12.41 39.90 -21.88
CA GLY A 123 -12.39 39.97 -23.34
C GLY A 123 -11.32 40.91 -23.90
N ASN A 124 -10.35 41.34 -23.07
CA ASN A 124 -9.27 42.21 -23.51
C ASN A 124 -8.22 41.44 -24.33
N LEU A 125 -7.74 42.06 -25.41
CA LEU A 125 -6.60 41.55 -26.17
C LEU A 125 -5.33 41.70 -25.32
N ILE A 126 -4.64 40.58 -25.08
CA ILE A 126 -3.38 40.52 -24.34
C ILE A 126 -2.20 40.63 -25.33
N LEU A 127 -2.16 39.72 -26.31
CA LEU A 127 -1.10 39.62 -27.31
C LEU A 127 -1.67 39.31 -28.69
N GLU A 128 -0.93 39.69 -29.73
CA GLU A 128 -1.30 39.47 -31.11
C GLU A 128 -0.05 39.09 -31.93
N THR A 129 -0.17 38.09 -32.80
CA THR A 129 0.90 37.62 -33.69
C THR A 129 0.34 37.07 -34.99
N GLN A 130 1.18 36.86 -36.00
CA GLN A 130 0.79 36.24 -37.27
C GLN A 130 1.58 34.98 -37.52
N THR A 131 0.98 34.03 -38.24
CA THR A 131 1.69 32.82 -38.63
C THR A 131 2.80 33.11 -39.63
N ASN A 132 3.92 32.39 -39.49
CA ASN A 132 5.05 32.48 -40.41
C ASN A 132 4.83 31.65 -41.71
N SER A 133 5.82 31.63 -42.60
CA SER A 133 5.78 30.89 -43.87
C SER A 133 5.60 29.37 -43.78
N TYR A 134 5.71 28.81 -42.57
CA TYR A 134 5.47 27.40 -42.29
C TYR A 134 4.16 27.18 -41.50
N GLY A 135 3.36 28.24 -41.29
CA GLY A 135 2.08 28.20 -40.58
C GLY A 135 2.17 28.21 -39.06
N TYR A 136 3.36 28.40 -38.48
CA TYR A 136 3.55 28.39 -37.02
C TYR A 136 3.37 29.79 -36.41
N TYR A 137 2.86 29.81 -35.18
CA TYR A 137 2.82 30.98 -34.31
C TYR A 137 3.36 30.63 -32.91
N SER A 138 3.82 31.63 -32.18
CA SER A 138 4.22 31.50 -30.78
C SER A 138 3.89 32.74 -29.96
N PHE A 139 3.59 32.54 -28.69
CA PHE A 139 3.48 33.56 -27.66
C PHE A 139 4.40 33.19 -26.50
N GLU A 140 5.20 34.16 -26.06
CA GLU A 140 6.05 34.02 -24.89
C GLU A 140 5.37 34.63 -23.67
N ASN A 141 5.69 34.09 -22.50
CA ASN A 141 5.23 34.60 -21.21
C ASN A 141 3.70 34.68 -21.08
N VAL A 142 2.99 33.65 -21.55
CA VAL A 142 1.53 33.57 -21.38
C VAL A 142 1.23 33.17 -19.94
N PRO A 143 0.44 33.97 -19.18
CA PRO A 143 0.06 33.60 -17.82
C PRO A 143 -0.69 32.27 -17.80
N SER A 144 -0.44 31.44 -16.79
CA SER A 144 -1.10 30.13 -16.58
C SER A 144 -2.57 30.26 -16.11
N GLU A 145 -3.31 31.17 -16.74
CA GLU A 145 -4.73 31.43 -16.53
C GLU A 145 -5.53 31.07 -17.80
N SER A 146 -6.85 31.07 -17.72
CA SER A 146 -7.71 30.71 -18.86
C SER A 146 -7.75 31.84 -19.89
N HIS A 147 -7.45 31.51 -21.15
CA HIS A 147 -7.39 32.46 -22.27
C HIS A 147 -8.18 31.94 -23.46
N ILE A 148 -8.51 32.85 -24.37
CA ILE A 148 -9.14 32.56 -25.66
C ILE A 148 -8.12 32.86 -26.75
N LEU A 149 -7.80 31.85 -27.57
CA LEU A 149 -7.08 32.04 -28.82
C LEU A 149 -8.09 32.27 -29.95
N ARG A 150 -8.08 33.47 -30.52
CA ARG A 150 -8.85 33.81 -31.72
C ARG A 150 -7.95 33.77 -32.94
N VAL A 151 -8.31 32.94 -33.91
CA VAL A 151 -7.59 32.73 -35.16
C VAL A 151 -8.47 33.21 -36.31
N SER A 152 -8.00 34.18 -37.09
CA SER A 152 -8.78 34.78 -38.18
C SER A 152 -7.93 35.03 -39.43
N MET A 153 -8.57 34.86 -40.60
CA MET A 153 -8.01 35.18 -41.90
C MET A 153 -9.13 35.55 -42.88
N ASP A 154 -8.85 36.45 -43.82
CA ASP A 154 -9.82 36.87 -44.81
C ASP A 154 -10.33 35.69 -45.65
N SER A 155 -11.65 35.61 -45.84
CA SER A 155 -12.35 34.52 -46.56
C SER A 155 -12.40 33.17 -45.84
N TYR A 156 -11.91 33.09 -44.60
CA TYR A 156 -12.01 31.92 -43.74
C TYR A 156 -12.90 32.20 -42.53
N MET A 157 -13.47 31.13 -41.96
CA MET A 157 -14.16 31.21 -40.68
C MET A 157 -13.17 31.50 -39.55
N THR A 158 -13.54 32.40 -38.65
CA THR A 158 -12.78 32.65 -37.41
C THR A 158 -12.94 31.46 -36.47
N VAL A 159 -11.86 31.01 -35.84
CA VAL A 159 -11.90 29.97 -34.81
C VAL A 159 -11.52 30.59 -33.47
N GLU A 160 -12.37 30.47 -32.46
CA GLU A 160 -12.09 30.87 -31.09
C GLU A 160 -11.95 29.62 -30.23
N ARG A 161 -10.80 29.50 -29.56
CA ARG A 161 -10.51 28.34 -28.71
C ARG A 161 -10.20 28.77 -27.30
N THR A 162 -11.03 28.35 -26.35
CA THR A 162 -10.74 28.55 -24.92
C THR A 162 -9.83 27.45 -24.42
N PHE A 163 -8.75 27.83 -23.74
CA PHE A 163 -7.77 26.88 -23.21
C PHE A 163 -7.12 27.42 -21.93
N THR A 164 -6.58 26.51 -21.13
CA THR A 164 -5.68 26.84 -20.01
C THR A 164 -4.28 26.35 -20.40
N PRO A 165 -3.25 27.20 -20.41
CA PRO A 165 -1.89 26.81 -20.76
C PRO A 165 -1.35 25.75 -19.77
N ASP A 166 -1.44 24.47 -20.13
CA ASP A 166 -0.90 23.34 -19.34
C ASP A 166 0.26 22.64 -20.08
N SER A 167 0.47 22.96 -21.36
CA SER A 167 1.58 22.43 -22.16
C SER A 167 2.05 23.41 -23.22
N ALA A 168 3.30 23.27 -23.63
CA ALA A 168 3.93 24.18 -24.58
C ALA A 168 3.32 24.10 -26.01
N THR A 169 2.67 22.98 -26.38
CA THR A 169 2.09 22.78 -27.71
C THR A 169 0.56 22.84 -27.70
N GLN A 170 -0.02 23.68 -28.54
CA GLN A 170 -1.46 23.68 -28.80
C GLN A 170 -1.82 22.69 -29.92
N ALA A 171 -3.03 22.14 -29.86
CA ALA A 171 -3.61 21.40 -30.99
C ALA A 171 -3.64 22.32 -32.24
N PRO A 172 -3.42 21.78 -33.45
CA PRO A 172 -3.44 22.59 -34.66
C PRO A 172 -4.79 23.30 -34.83
N PHE A 173 -4.75 24.53 -35.33
CA PHE A 173 -5.94 25.21 -35.81
C PHE A 173 -6.17 24.82 -37.25
N THR A 174 -7.42 24.53 -37.61
CA THR A 174 -7.79 24.18 -38.97
C THR A 174 -8.84 25.15 -39.47
N LEU A 175 -8.51 25.97 -40.47
CA LEU A 175 -9.42 26.99 -41.01
C LEU A 175 -10.21 26.43 -42.19
N THR A 176 -11.52 26.67 -42.17
CA THR A 176 -12.42 26.33 -43.27
C THR A 176 -12.84 27.59 -43.99
N GLU A 177 -12.82 27.58 -45.33
CA GLU A 177 -13.33 28.69 -46.14
C GLU A 177 -14.79 28.97 -45.79
N GLY A 178 -15.13 30.25 -45.61
CA GLY A 178 -16.49 30.63 -45.23
C GLY A 178 -16.57 31.94 -44.48
N ASN A 179 -17.75 32.20 -43.92
CA ASN A 179 -18.02 33.38 -43.09
C ASN A 179 -18.69 32.94 -41.79
N GLY A 180 -18.21 33.47 -40.66
CA GLY A 180 -18.70 33.16 -39.33
C GLY A 180 -17.58 32.87 -38.33
N THR A 181 -17.99 32.47 -37.12
CA THR A 181 -17.09 32.11 -36.02
C THR A 181 -17.43 30.70 -35.54
N VAL A 182 -16.41 29.86 -35.34
CA VAL A 182 -16.50 28.56 -34.69
C VAL A 182 -15.89 28.69 -33.29
N GLU A 183 -16.66 28.36 -32.27
CA GLU A 183 -16.16 28.30 -30.88
C GLU A 183 -15.82 26.85 -30.53
N GLU A 184 -14.61 26.63 -30.04
CA GLU A 184 -14.11 25.35 -29.56
C GLU A 184 -13.68 25.47 -28.09
N ASP A 185 -14.27 24.70 -27.18
CA ASP A 185 -13.83 24.68 -25.79
C ASP A 185 -12.88 23.50 -25.57
N PHE A 186 -11.59 23.80 -25.43
CA PHE A 186 -10.52 22.84 -25.15
C PHE A 186 -10.10 22.86 -23.68
N ARG A 187 -10.83 23.56 -22.81
CA ARG A 187 -10.70 23.28 -21.38
C ARG A 187 -11.03 21.82 -21.23
N GLN A 188 -10.04 21.05 -20.80
CA GLN A 188 -10.21 19.65 -20.45
C GLN A 188 -11.41 19.62 -19.50
N SER A 189 -12.56 19.20 -20.00
CA SER A 189 -13.73 18.95 -19.17
C SER A 189 -13.33 17.73 -18.37
N ASN A 190 -12.64 17.98 -17.26
CA ASN A 190 -12.26 16.99 -16.28
C ASN A 190 -13.58 16.61 -15.58
N SER A 191 -14.43 15.87 -16.28
CA SER A 191 -15.55 15.11 -15.71
C SER A 191 -15.03 13.89 -14.93
N GLY A 192 -13.76 13.92 -14.52
CA GLY A 192 -13.13 12.98 -13.63
C GLY A 192 -13.40 13.32 -12.17
N TRP A 193 -12.79 12.56 -11.27
CA TRP A 193 -12.91 12.78 -9.83
C TRP A 193 -12.23 14.10 -9.46
N SER A 194 -12.94 15.01 -8.79
CA SER A 194 -12.31 16.21 -8.23
C SER A 194 -11.26 15.83 -7.18
N LEU A 195 -10.24 16.68 -7.00
CA LEU A 195 -9.20 16.49 -5.99
C LEU A 195 -9.81 16.32 -4.59
N GLU A 196 -10.84 17.11 -4.28
CA GLU A 196 -11.58 17.02 -3.02
C GLU A 196 -12.25 15.65 -2.84
N ASN A 197 -12.89 15.12 -3.90
CA ASN A 197 -13.50 13.79 -3.86
C ASN A 197 -12.45 12.68 -3.72
N ALA A 198 -11.29 12.83 -4.34
CA ALA A 198 -10.17 11.90 -4.21
C ALA A 198 -9.59 11.89 -2.79
N VAL A 199 -9.41 13.06 -2.18
CA VAL A 199 -8.94 13.22 -0.79
C VAL A 199 -9.98 12.66 0.19
N ALA A 200 -11.27 12.95 -0.02
CA ALA A 200 -12.36 12.42 0.80
C ALA A 200 -12.43 10.89 0.72
N LEU A 201 -12.25 10.31 -0.48
CA LEU A 201 -12.19 8.85 -0.66
C LEU A 201 -11.01 8.24 0.09
N SER A 202 -9.80 8.81 -0.05
CA SER A 202 -8.60 8.33 0.65
C SER A 202 -8.78 8.37 2.17
N THR A 203 -9.31 9.48 2.68
CA THR A 203 -9.62 9.67 4.11
C THR A 203 -10.65 8.64 4.59
N GLY A 204 -11.70 8.40 3.81
CA GLY A 204 -12.70 7.38 4.10
C GLY A 204 -12.11 5.98 4.18
N ILE A 205 -11.24 5.61 3.24
CA ILE A 205 -10.53 4.32 3.23
C ILE A 205 -9.61 4.19 4.45
N ALA A 206 -8.90 5.26 4.81
CA ALA A 206 -8.03 5.28 5.98
C ALA A 206 -8.80 5.02 7.27
N LEU A 207 -9.95 5.66 7.47
CA LEU A 207 -10.81 5.45 8.64
C LEU A 207 -11.35 4.02 8.72
N VAL A 208 -11.84 3.47 7.60
CA VAL A 208 -12.31 2.07 7.55
C VAL A 208 -11.17 1.10 7.86
N THR A 209 -9.97 1.37 7.35
CA THR A 209 -8.78 0.56 7.62
C THR A 209 -8.42 0.55 9.10
N ILE A 210 -8.44 1.72 9.76
CA ILE A 210 -8.19 1.84 11.20
C ILE A 210 -9.25 1.11 12.01
N LEU A 211 -10.54 1.27 11.66
CA LEU A 211 -11.64 0.57 12.33
C LEU A 211 -11.51 -0.96 12.20
N ALA A 212 -11.17 -1.47 11.02
CA ALA A 212 -10.90 -2.89 10.81
C ALA A 212 -9.73 -3.38 11.68
N GLY A 213 -8.66 -2.59 11.79
CA GLY A 213 -7.54 -2.87 12.69
C GLY A 213 -7.95 -2.92 14.16
N VAL A 214 -8.77 -1.99 14.65
CA VAL A 214 -9.28 -2.00 16.03
C VAL A 214 -10.14 -3.24 16.30
N VAL A 215 -11.01 -3.61 15.35
CA VAL A 215 -11.78 -4.86 15.44
C VAL A 215 -10.87 -6.08 15.50
N GLY A 216 -9.76 -6.07 14.76
CA GLY A 216 -8.74 -7.11 14.82
C GLY A 216 -7.99 -7.19 16.15
N LEU A 217 -7.72 -6.06 16.81
CA LEU A 217 -7.17 -6.07 18.18
C LEU A 217 -8.12 -6.77 19.16
N LYS A 218 -9.42 -6.50 19.04
CA LYS A 218 -10.44 -7.18 19.84
C LYS A 218 -10.49 -8.68 19.52
N ALA A 219 -10.41 -9.06 18.25
CA ALA A 219 -10.32 -10.45 17.83
C ALA A 219 -9.09 -11.16 18.44
N ALA A 220 -7.92 -10.49 18.49
CA ALA A 220 -6.71 -11.05 19.08
C ALA A 220 -6.85 -11.32 20.59
N VAL A 221 -7.54 -10.44 21.34
CA VAL A 221 -7.82 -10.64 22.77
C VAL A 221 -8.81 -11.78 22.99
N ASP A 222 -9.87 -11.82 22.18
CA ASP A 222 -10.87 -12.89 22.23
C ASP A 222 -10.29 -14.26 21.87
N THR A 223 -9.30 -14.30 20.97
CA THR A 223 -8.55 -15.52 20.60
C THR A 223 -7.81 -16.07 21.82
N ARG A 224 -7.13 -15.20 22.56
CA ARG A 224 -6.40 -15.60 23.78
C ARG A 224 -7.34 -16.03 24.91
N SER A 225 -8.53 -15.45 24.96
CA SER A 225 -9.53 -15.76 25.99
C SER A 225 -10.34 -17.02 25.66
N ALA A 226 -10.16 -17.60 24.47
CA ALA A 226 -10.78 -18.85 24.02
C ALA A 226 -12.31 -18.93 24.23
N MET A 227 -13.03 -17.80 24.11
CA MET A 227 -14.45 -17.76 24.46
C MET A 227 -15.36 -18.36 23.38
N ASN A 228 -15.48 -17.68 22.24
CA ASN A 228 -16.46 -18.00 21.19
C ASN A 228 -15.78 -18.09 19.82
N TYR A 229 -15.52 -19.30 19.33
CA TYR A 229 -14.82 -19.52 18.06
C TYR A 229 -15.44 -18.74 16.89
N ARG A 230 -16.75 -18.92 16.63
CA ARG A 230 -17.44 -18.28 15.49
C ARG A 230 -17.35 -16.76 15.54
N ARG A 231 -17.58 -16.16 16.70
CA ARG A 231 -17.53 -14.69 16.87
C ARG A 231 -16.11 -14.17 16.67
N THR A 232 -15.11 -14.82 17.25
CA THR A 232 -13.71 -14.46 17.07
C THR A 232 -13.27 -14.60 15.61
N GLN A 233 -13.70 -15.67 14.92
CA GLN A 233 -13.43 -15.89 13.51
C GLN A 233 -14.05 -14.81 12.60
N TYR A 234 -15.28 -14.36 12.87
CA TYR A 234 -15.89 -13.26 12.12
C TYR A 234 -15.20 -11.91 12.36
N LEU A 235 -14.78 -11.64 13.60
CA LEU A 235 -14.07 -10.40 13.93
C LEU A 235 -12.67 -10.38 13.28
N ALA A 236 -11.94 -11.50 13.32
CA ALA A 236 -10.69 -11.65 12.60
C ALA A 236 -10.89 -11.54 11.07
N GLY A 237 -11.99 -12.10 10.55
CA GLY A 237 -12.38 -11.94 9.14
C GLY A 237 -12.64 -10.48 8.75
N PHE A 238 -13.31 -9.70 9.60
CA PHE A 238 -13.46 -8.26 9.37
C PHE A 238 -12.12 -7.51 9.47
N ALA A 239 -11.21 -7.97 10.32
CA ALA A 239 -9.88 -7.39 10.44
C ALA A 239 -9.02 -7.55 9.17
N LEU A 240 -9.34 -8.48 8.26
CA LEU A 240 -8.66 -8.61 6.96
C LEU A 240 -8.77 -7.36 6.09
N PHE A 241 -9.80 -6.53 6.32
CA PHE A 241 -9.92 -5.23 5.64
C PHE A 241 -8.90 -4.20 6.13
N SER A 242 -8.18 -4.49 7.22
CA SER A 242 -7.06 -3.70 7.73
C SER A 242 -5.83 -3.93 6.82
N ARG A 243 -5.66 -3.06 5.81
CA ARG A 243 -4.62 -3.13 4.76
C ARG A 243 -3.18 -2.85 5.24
N GLY A 244 -2.73 -3.53 6.30
CA GLY A 244 -1.36 -3.44 6.81
C GLY A 244 -0.35 -3.84 5.73
N PHE A 245 0.28 -2.85 5.09
CA PHE A 245 1.20 -3.03 3.96
C PHE A 245 0.60 -3.85 2.79
N ILE A 246 -0.70 -3.65 2.52
CA ILE A 246 -1.51 -4.24 1.42
C ILE A 246 -1.64 -5.78 1.47
N VAL A 247 -0.56 -6.50 1.72
CA VAL A 247 -0.46 -7.96 1.69
C VAL A 247 -0.10 -8.54 3.06
N PHE A 248 0.85 -7.95 3.77
CA PHE A 248 1.43 -8.58 4.97
C PHE A 248 0.47 -8.64 6.16
N GLY A 249 -0.26 -7.56 6.44
CA GLY A 249 -1.23 -7.49 7.53
C GLY A 249 -2.35 -8.52 7.36
N PRO A 250 -3.08 -8.51 6.24
CA PRO A 250 -4.10 -9.52 5.94
C PRO A 250 -3.54 -10.95 5.92
N PHE A 251 -2.33 -11.15 5.40
CA PHE A 251 -1.68 -12.47 5.42
C PHE A 251 -1.47 -13.01 6.84
N LEU A 252 -0.93 -12.19 7.75
CA LEU A 252 -0.73 -12.59 9.16
C LEU A 252 -2.07 -12.87 9.84
N ILE A 253 -3.10 -12.04 9.61
CA ILE A 253 -4.44 -12.27 10.14
C ILE A 253 -5.01 -13.60 9.62
N LEU A 254 -4.85 -13.89 8.33
CA LEU A 254 -5.32 -15.13 7.71
C LEU A 254 -4.58 -16.36 8.28
N CYS A 255 -3.27 -16.28 8.47
CA CYS A 255 -2.50 -17.31 9.17
C CYS A 255 -3.03 -17.53 10.60
N GLY A 256 -3.31 -16.46 11.35
CA GLY A 256 -3.91 -16.56 12.68
C GLY A 256 -5.30 -17.19 12.67
N MET A 257 -6.15 -16.85 11.68
CA MET A 257 -7.44 -17.50 11.45
C MET A 257 -7.30 -18.99 11.10
N GLY A 258 -6.27 -19.34 10.32
CA GLY A 258 -5.93 -20.72 10.00
C GLY A 258 -5.56 -21.53 11.25
N LEU A 259 -4.75 -20.95 12.14
CA LEU A 259 -4.40 -21.58 13.41
C LEU A 259 -5.60 -21.74 14.33
N MET A 260 -6.51 -20.77 14.38
CA MET A 260 -7.77 -20.91 15.14
C MET A 260 -8.65 -22.06 14.63
N ILE A 261 -8.60 -22.40 13.34
CA ILE A 261 -9.32 -23.57 12.80
C ILE A 261 -8.71 -24.87 13.33
N LEU A 262 -7.38 -24.94 13.45
CA LEU A 262 -6.69 -26.11 13.99
C LEU A 262 -6.92 -26.26 15.50
N ALA A 263 -6.96 -25.16 16.23
CA ALA A 263 -7.20 -25.08 17.67
C ALA A 263 -8.69 -24.91 18.04
N ARG A 264 -9.60 -25.36 17.17
CA ARG A 264 -11.05 -25.09 17.33
C ARG A 264 -11.64 -25.69 18.61
N ASP A 265 -11.15 -26.86 19.00
CA ASP A 265 -11.69 -27.63 20.13
C ASP A 265 -11.34 -27.02 21.50
N GLU A 266 -10.47 -26.02 21.53
CA GLU A 266 -10.04 -25.32 22.74
C GLU A 266 -10.98 -24.19 23.16
N PHE A 267 -11.88 -23.78 22.27
CA PHE A 267 -12.85 -22.75 22.57
C PHE A 267 -13.95 -23.27 23.50
N GLN A 268 -14.26 -22.51 24.55
CA GLN A 268 -15.25 -22.86 25.57
C GLN A 268 -16.66 -23.05 25.00
N ALA A 269 -17.02 -22.26 23.97
CA ALA A 269 -18.24 -22.39 23.21
C ALA A 269 -17.92 -22.73 21.75
N SER A 270 -17.75 -24.03 21.48
CA SER A 270 -17.93 -24.58 20.15
C SER A 270 -19.44 -24.73 19.91
N GLU A 271 -20.16 -23.65 19.60
CA GLU A 271 -21.55 -23.76 19.16
C GLU A 271 -21.59 -24.67 17.92
N VAL A 272 -21.92 -25.94 18.15
CA VAL A 272 -22.38 -26.92 17.17
C VAL A 272 -23.82 -26.53 16.83
N GLU A 273 -24.10 -26.54 15.52
CA GLU A 273 -25.26 -26.00 14.79
C GLU A 273 -25.21 -24.51 14.45
#